data_AF-E9EGR6-F1
#
_entry.id   AF-E9EGR6-F1
#
_cell.length_a   1.000
_cell.length_b   1.000
_cell.length_c   1.000
_cell.angle_alpha   90.00
_cell.angle_beta   90.00
_cell.angle_gamma   90.00
#
_symmetry.space_group_name_H-M   'P 1'
#
loop_
_entity.id
_entity.type
_entity.pdbx_description
1 polymer ?
#
loop_
_entity_poly.entity_id
_entity_poly.type
_entity_poly.pdbx_seq_one_letter_code
_entity_poly.pdbx_strand_id
1 'polypeptide(L)'
;MDTGNHDITLDKDFYTHHGSAFHNQNPQSHSQCLQLLTSSPSITYLHHESATIRLRSPEGPGTQFTVFGSPYSPRYGLWAFSYDAPASPGGDLALTSLWDDIPPSTDIVVTHTPPKGCRDETSSMQTTGCEALRRALWRVRPRLAVCGHIHSGRGAERVLWDQEDRFSAASVRAWEDPGAGNNKVSLVDLTGRKAPLLEEGETCVVNAAIMKSSYPHVGGKQFHKPIVVDVNLPLCAEES
;
A
#
# COMPACT_ATOMS: atom_id res chain seq x y z
N MET A 1 -5.75 -2.10 8.70
CA MET A 1 -4.49 -1.39 9.04
C MET A 1 -3.36 -2.27 8.56
N ASP A 2 -2.41 -1.69 7.84
CA ASP A 2 -1.20 -2.37 7.39
C ASP A 2 0.00 -1.91 8.25
N THR A 3 0.96 -2.80 8.45
CA THR A 3 2.16 -2.56 9.25
C THR A 3 3.37 -2.43 8.33
N GLY A 4 4.30 -1.57 8.74
CA GLY A 4 5.50 -1.31 7.96
C GLY A 4 6.73 -2.01 8.51
N ASN A 5 7.81 -1.95 7.74
CA ASN A 5 9.13 -2.48 8.09
C ASN A 5 9.72 -1.93 9.43
N HIS A 6 9.15 -0.84 9.96
CA HIS A 6 9.50 -0.26 11.26
C HIS A 6 8.67 -0.79 12.44
N ASP A 7 7.55 -1.48 12.18
CA ASP A 7 6.72 -2.12 13.20
C ASP A 7 7.33 -3.45 13.64
N ILE A 8 8.61 -3.40 14.03
CA ILE A 8 9.47 -4.57 14.22
C ILE A 8 8.94 -5.56 15.26
N THR A 9 8.13 -5.10 16.21
CA THR A 9 7.53 -5.96 17.25
C THR A 9 6.43 -6.85 16.70
N LEU A 10 5.87 -6.53 15.53
CA LEU A 10 4.80 -7.28 14.89
C LEU A 10 5.31 -8.38 13.96
N ASP A 11 6.60 -8.36 13.60
CA ASP A 11 7.30 -9.47 12.96
C ASP A 11 7.99 -10.32 14.03
N LYS A 12 7.39 -11.47 14.36
CA LYS A 12 7.84 -12.33 15.46
C LYS A 12 9.29 -12.80 15.26
N ASP A 13 9.61 -13.25 14.06
CA ASP A 13 10.90 -13.86 13.78
C ASP A 13 11.98 -12.78 13.75
N PHE A 14 11.71 -11.64 13.09
CA PHE A 14 12.64 -10.51 13.11
C PHE A 14 12.87 -9.99 14.54
N TYR A 15 11.81 -9.80 15.32
CA TYR A 15 11.94 -9.27 16.68
C TYR A 15 12.69 -10.20 17.61
N THR A 16 12.50 -11.52 17.48
CA THR A 16 13.21 -12.51 18.29
C THR A 16 14.71 -12.45 18.05
N HIS A 17 15.15 -12.27 16.80
CA HIS A 17 16.56 -12.27 16.43
C HIS A 17 17.23 -10.89 16.56
N HIS A 18 16.50 -9.82 16.33
CA HIS A 18 17.06 -8.46 16.18
C HIS A 18 16.49 -7.45 17.17
N GLY A 19 15.43 -7.76 17.90
CA GLY A 19 14.72 -6.82 18.77
C GLY A 19 15.61 -6.17 19.83
N SER A 20 16.63 -6.87 20.33
CA SER A 20 17.59 -6.33 21.29
C SER A 20 18.47 -5.21 20.71
N ALA A 21 18.72 -5.18 19.40
CA ALA A 21 19.48 -4.11 18.74
C ALA A 21 18.66 -2.81 18.63
N PHE A 22 17.33 -2.92 18.59
CA PHE A 22 16.42 -1.77 18.43
C PHE A 22 15.82 -1.30 19.76
N HIS A 23 15.42 -2.25 20.62
CA HIS A 23 14.72 -2.02 21.89
C HIS A 23 15.55 -2.51 23.09
N ASN A 24 16.85 -2.19 23.14
CA ASN A 24 17.74 -2.62 24.22
C ASN A 24 17.34 -2.11 25.61
N GLN A 25 16.78 -0.90 25.71
CA GLN A 25 16.38 -0.27 26.96
C GLN A 25 14.96 -0.63 27.39
N ASN A 26 14.10 -1.02 26.44
CA ASN A 26 12.69 -1.29 26.69
C ASN A 26 12.18 -2.44 25.80
N PRO A 27 12.62 -3.69 26.06
CA PRO A 27 12.14 -4.85 25.31
C PRO A 27 10.61 -4.94 25.36
N GLN A 28 10.01 -5.24 24.22
CA GLN A 28 8.57 -5.40 24.07
C GLN A 28 8.22 -6.88 23.95
N SER A 29 6.93 -7.19 24.01
CA SER A 29 6.42 -8.53 23.70
C SER A 29 5.67 -8.51 22.39
N HIS A 30 6.11 -9.33 21.43
CA HIS A 30 5.42 -9.50 20.15
C HIS A 30 3.92 -9.81 20.35
N SER A 31 3.59 -10.76 21.24
CA SER A 31 2.21 -11.18 21.46
C SER A 31 1.36 -10.06 22.04
N GLN A 32 1.90 -9.25 22.97
CA GLN A 32 1.18 -8.12 23.54
C GLN A 32 0.97 -7.00 22.51
N CYS A 33 2.00 -6.68 21.71
CA CYS A 33 1.88 -5.70 20.63
C CYS A 33 0.85 -6.13 19.59
N LEU A 34 0.89 -7.39 19.14
CA LEU A 34 -0.07 -7.92 18.19
C LEU A 34 -1.51 -7.90 18.76
N GLN A 35 -1.67 -8.24 20.04
CA GLN A 35 -2.98 -8.23 20.70
C GLN A 35 -3.63 -6.84 20.70
N LEU A 36 -2.88 -5.74 20.72
CA LEU A 36 -3.44 -4.38 20.62
C LEU A 36 -4.20 -4.15 19.30
N LEU A 37 -3.76 -4.82 18.23
CA LEU A 37 -4.40 -4.73 16.92
C LEU A 37 -5.52 -5.75 16.77
N THR A 38 -5.30 -7.00 17.19
CA THR A 38 -6.25 -8.10 16.92
C THR A 38 -7.41 -8.18 17.90
N SER A 39 -7.28 -7.61 19.11
CA SER A 39 -8.36 -7.62 20.10
C SER A 39 -9.37 -6.48 19.93
N SER A 40 -9.04 -5.48 19.10
CA SER A 40 -9.92 -4.33 18.89
C SER A 40 -11.02 -4.65 17.88
N PRO A 41 -12.31 -4.44 18.20
CA PRO A 41 -13.41 -4.64 17.25
C PRO A 41 -13.44 -3.57 16.15
N SER A 42 -12.71 -2.46 16.31
CA SER A 42 -12.64 -1.38 15.34
C SER A 42 -11.47 -1.50 14.37
N ILE A 43 -10.60 -2.50 14.55
CA ILE A 43 -9.41 -2.70 13.73
C ILE A 43 -9.54 -4.05 13.00
N THR A 44 -9.56 -4.00 11.68
CA THR A 44 -9.21 -5.15 10.85
C THR A 44 -7.71 -5.07 10.57
N TYR A 45 -6.94 -5.88 11.28
CA TYR A 45 -5.52 -6.08 10.99
C TYR A 45 -5.38 -7.07 9.84
N LEU A 46 -4.53 -6.74 8.86
CA LEU A 46 -4.26 -7.61 7.71
C LEU A 46 -2.76 -7.91 7.68
N HIS A 47 -2.40 -9.17 7.82
CA HIS A 47 -1.01 -9.63 7.76
C HIS A 47 -0.82 -10.61 6.59
N HIS A 48 -0.74 -10.06 5.37
CA HIS A 48 -0.71 -10.81 4.12
C HIS A 48 -1.98 -11.67 3.93
N GLU A 49 -3.13 -11.01 3.99
CA GLU A 49 -4.44 -11.66 3.94
C GLU A 49 -5.53 -10.75 3.34
N SER A 50 -6.67 -11.36 2.99
CA SER A 50 -7.85 -10.66 2.51
C SER A 50 -8.93 -10.50 3.58
N ALA A 51 -9.65 -9.39 3.51
CA ALA A 51 -10.90 -9.20 4.24
C ALA A 51 -11.99 -8.62 3.34
N THR A 52 -13.23 -9.06 3.54
CA THR A 52 -14.41 -8.46 2.93
C THR A 52 -15.01 -7.45 3.89
N ILE A 53 -15.05 -6.19 3.49
CA ILE A 53 -15.61 -5.08 4.24
C ILE A 53 -17.04 -4.83 3.77
N ARG A 54 -17.95 -4.69 4.73
CA ARG A 54 -19.36 -4.35 4.50
C ARG A 54 -19.72 -3.09 5.24
N LEU A 55 -20.12 -2.05 4.52
CA LEU A 55 -20.60 -0.81 5.11
C LEU A 55 -22.09 -0.97 5.40
N ARG A 56 -22.43 -1.30 6.65
CA ARG A 56 -23.80 -1.70 7.08
C ARG A 56 -24.64 -0.56 7.64
N SER A 57 -24.26 0.70 7.40
CA SER A 57 -25.11 1.81 7.85
C SER A 57 -26.49 1.67 7.17
N PRO A 58 -27.61 1.72 7.93
CA PRO A 58 -28.96 1.60 7.34
C PRO A 58 -29.26 2.67 6.30
N GLU A 59 -28.65 3.85 6.43
CA GLU A 59 -28.76 4.98 5.51
C GLU A 59 -27.60 5.02 4.49
N GLY A 60 -26.70 4.03 4.56
CA GLY A 60 -25.52 3.94 3.70
C GLY A 60 -25.81 3.26 2.36
N PRO A 61 -24.86 3.35 1.41
CA PRO A 61 -25.02 2.78 0.07
C PRO A 61 -25.05 1.23 0.03
N GLY A 62 -24.92 0.53 1.16
CA GLY A 62 -24.85 -0.94 1.16
C GLY A 62 -23.61 -1.48 0.45
N THR A 63 -22.49 -0.77 0.49
CA THR A 63 -21.25 -1.16 -0.22
C THR A 63 -20.59 -2.39 0.42
N GLN A 64 -20.16 -3.33 -0.43
CA GLN A 64 -19.32 -4.46 -0.06
C GLN A 64 -18.10 -4.51 -0.99
N PHE A 65 -16.90 -4.62 -0.42
CA PHE A 65 -15.66 -4.68 -1.18
C PHE A 65 -14.61 -5.52 -0.47
N THR A 66 -13.61 -5.96 -1.21
CA THR A 66 -12.50 -6.77 -0.72
C THR A 66 -11.22 -5.95 -0.59
N VAL A 67 -10.48 -6.21 0.48
CA VAL A 67 -9.18 -5.59 0.75
C VAL A 67 -8.16 -6.68 0.94
N PHE A 68 -7.06 -6.65 0.20
CA PHE A 68 -5.87 -7.44 0.51
C PHE A 68 -4.83 -6.55 1.18
N GLY A 69 -4.26 -6.97 2.31
CA GLY A 69 -3.28 -6.20 3.06
C GLY A 69 -1.99 -6.98 3.27
N SER A 70 -0.82 -6.38 3.07
CA SER A 70 0.46 -7.05 3.33
C SER A 70 1.60 -6.12 3.74
N PRO A 71 2.31 -6.45 4.84
CA PRO A 71 3.40 -5.62 5.35
C PRO A 71 4.72 -5.82 4.60
N TYR A 72 4.78 -6.82 3.70
CA TYR A 72 6.02 -7.29 3.13
C TYR A 72 6.63 -6.32 2.12
N SER A 73 7.95 -6.17 2.17
CA SER A 73 8.74 -5.40 1.20
C SER A 73 9.98 -6.17 0.75
N PRO A 74 10.49 -5.94 -0.47
CA PRO A 74 11.83 -6.40 -0.84
C PRO A 74 12.86 -5.98 0.21
N ARG A 75 13.79 -6.88 0.56
CA ARG A 75 14.80 -6.61 1.57
C ARG A 75 15.68 -5.42 1.17
N TYR A 76 15.71 -4.41 2.04
CA TYR A 76 16.67 -3.30 1.98
C TYR A 76 17.20 -3.02 3.37
N GLY A 77 18.44 -3.42 3.64
CA GLY A 77 19.01 -3.39 4.98
C GLY A 77 18.33 -4.38 5.94
N LEU A 78 18.43 -4.10 7.24
CA LEU A 78 17.94 -4.97 8.31
C LEU A 78 16.65 -4.42 8.91
N TRP A 79 15.51 -4.81 8.35
CA TRP A 79 14.18 -4.41 8.82
C TRP A 79 13.18 -5.57 8.79
N ALA A 80 12.13 -5.45 9.61
CA ALA A 80 11.03 -6.40 9.67
C ALA A 80 10.27 -6.49 8.34
N PHE A 81 9.51 -7.57 8.17
CA PHE A 81 8.65 -7.83 7.01
C PHE A 81 9.42 -7.76 5.67
N SER A 82 10.67 -8.20 5.67
CA SER A 82 11.48 -8.24 4.47
C SER A 82 11.53 -9.65 3.87
N TYR A 83 11.38 -9.73 2.56
CA TYR A 83 11.63 -10.97 1.81
C TYR A 83 12.74 -10.76 0.78
N ASP A 84 13.41 -11.85 0.42
CA ASP A 84 14.48 -11.83 -0.55
C ASP A 84 13.91 -11.82 -1.97
N ALA A 85 13.96 -10.64 -2.60
CA ALA A 85 13.69 -10.48 -4.02
C ALA A 85 14.95 -10.84 -4.83
N PRO A 86 14.82 -11.41 -6.03
CA PRO A 86 15.97 -11.74 -6.87
C PRO A 86 16.76 -10.49 -7.25
N ALA A 87 18.09 -10.54 -7.14
CA ALA A 87 18.98 -9.43 -7.47
C ALA A 87 18.94 -9.03 -8.97
N SER A 88 18.49 -9.94 -9.83
CA SER A 88 18.21 -9.68 -11.24
C SER A 88 17.05 -10.58 -11.62
N PRO A 89 15.85 -10.06 -11.94
CA PRO A 89 14.78 -10.88 -12.47
C PRO A 89 15.18 -11.33 -13.89
N GLY A 90 15.94 -12.42 -13.95
CA GLY A 90 16.25 -13.12 -15.19
C GLY A 90 14.98 -13.73 -15.73
N GLY A 91 14.24 -12.97 -16.54
CA GLY A 91 12.98 -13.40 -17.16
C GLY A 91 11.77 -13.39 -16.23
N ASP A 92 10.63 -13.83 -16.78
CA ASP A 92 9.32 -13.78 -16.12
C ASP A 92 9.20 -14.65 -14.86
N LEU A 93 10.07 -15.65 -14.68
CA LEU A 93 9.89 -16.71 -13.67
C LEU A 93 10.72 -16.54 -12.39
N ALA A 94 11.59 -15.54 -12.31
CA ALA A 94 12.54 -15.45 -11.19
C ALA A 94 11.96 -14.80 -9.92
N LEU A 95 10.82 -14.09 -9.99
CA LEU A 95 10.30 -13.30 -8.88
C LEU A 95 9.62 -14.15 -7.80
N THR A 96 9.48 -13.57 -6.60
CA THR A 96 8.72 -14.20 -5.51
C THR A 96 7.27 -14.44 -5.92
N SER A 97 6.71 -15.59 -5.54
CA SER A 97 5.28 -15.91 -5.69
C SER A 97 4.42 -15.30 -4.57
N LEU A 98 5.02 -14.58 -3.62
CA LEU A 98 4.32 -13.96 -2.49
C LEU A 98 3.08 -13.17 -2.93
N TRP A 99 3.17 -12.44 -4.04
CA TRP A 99 2.07 -11.60 -4.51
C TRP A 99 1.06 -12.35 -5.40
N ASP A 100 1.25 -13.65 -5.64
CA ASP A 100 0.27 -14.49 -6.30
C ASP A 100 -0.93 -14.79 -5.40
N ASP A 101 -0.75 -14.65 -4.09
CA ASP A 101 -1.81 -14.81 -3.08
C ASP A 101 -2.87 -13.70 -3.13
N ILE A 102 -2.63 -12.59 -3.85
CA ILE A 102 -3.65 -11.54 -4.07
C ILE A 102 -4.76 -12.10 -4.97
N PRO A 103 -6.01 -12.23 -4.47
CA PRO A 103 -7.11 -12.75 -5.28
C PRO A 103 -7.44 -11.85 -6.49
N PRO A 104 -7.79 -12.42 -7.67
CA PRO A 104 -8.10 -11.64 -8.87
C PRO A 104 -9.23 -10.60 -8.75
N SER A 105 -10.17 -10.81 -7.82
CA SER A 105 -11.32 -9.91 -7.61
C SER A 105 -11.10 -8.90 -6.49
N THR A 106 -9.84 -8.64 -6.09
CA THR A 106 -9.52 -7.71 -5.01
C THR A 106 -9.82 -6.27 -5.43
N ASP A 107 -10.68 -5.57 -4.71
CA ASP A 107 -11.03 -4.18 -5.02
C ASP A 107 -9.94 -3.19 -4.59
N ILE A 108 -9.33 -3.45 -3.42
CA ILE A 108 -8.31 -2.59 -2.81
C ILE A 108 -7.12 -3.43 -2.36
N VAL A 109 -5.93 -3.04 -2.77
CA VAL A 109 -4.67 -3.61 -2.28
C VAL A 109 -3.99 -2.59 -1.38
N VAL A 110 -3.58 -3.00 -0.19
CA VAL A 110 -2.81 -2.19 0.76
C VAL A 110 -1.49 -2.90 1.02
N THR A 111 -0.38 -2.26 0.69
CA THR A 111 0.96 -2.84 0.88
C THR A 111 1.89 -1.85 1.53
N HIS A 112 2.88 -2.32 2.28
CA HIS A 112 3.89 -1.41 2.79
C HIS A 112 4.74 -0.81 1.65
N THR A 113 5.19 -1.65 0.72
CA THR A 113 6.05 -1.25 -0.41
C THR A 113 5.25 -0.74 -1.61
N PRO A 114 5.75 0.26 -2.38
CA PRO A 114 5.14 0.64 -3.65
C PRO A 114 5.46 -0.39 -4.75
N PRO A 115 4.58 -0.57 -5.74
CA PRO A 115 4.90 -1.32 -6.94
C PRO A 115 5.99 -0.60 -7.76
N LYS A 116 6.83 -1.36 -8.46
CA LYS A 116 7.90 -0.79 -9.30
C LYS A 116 7.33 0.21 -10.31
N GLY A 117 8.00 1.35 -10.45
CA GLY A 117 7.67 2.38 -11.44
C GLY A 117 6.43 3.21 -11.11
N CYS A 118 5.88 3.07 -9.90
CA CYS A 118 4.74 3.85 -9.42
C CYS A 118 5.06 4.44 -8.05
N ARG A 119 5.25 5.76 -7.98
CA ARG A 119 5.54 6.47 -6.71
C ARG A 119 6.67 5.83 -5.87
N ASP A 120 7.67 5.25 -6.54
CA ASP A 120 8.75 4.47 -5.94
C ASP A 120 10.14 5.12 -6.07
N GLU A 121 10.18 6.39 -6.44
CA GLU A 121 11.42 7.15 -6.58
C GLU A 121 11.88 7.72 -5.23
N THR A 122 13.13 7.41 -4.87
CA THR A 122 13.81 7.94 -3.69
C THR A 122 14.35 9.34 -3.93
N SER A 123 14.78 10.02 -2.85
CA SER A 123 15.49 11.30 -2.97
C SER A 123 16.82 11.23 -3.73
N SER A 124 17.37 10.03 -3.94
CA SER A 124 18.57 9.78 -4.75
C SER A 124 18.25 9.45 -6.21
N MET A 125 17.00 9.68 -6.66
CA MET A 125 16.50 9.38 -8.00
C MET A 125 16.61 7.89 -8.37
N GLN A 126 16.57 7.01 -7.36
CA GLN A 126 16.56 5.56 -7.55
C GLN A 126 15.13 5.06 -7.42
N THR A 127 14.74 4.11 -8.27
CA THR A 127 13.43 3.45 -8.18
C THR A 127 13.58 2.14 -7.39
N THR A 128 12.96 2.05 -6.23
CA THR A 128 13.11 0.90 -5.32
C THR A 128 11.81 0.11 -5.12
N GLY A 129 10.81 0.34 -5.98
CA GLY A 129 9.53 -0.35 -5.91
C GLY A 129 9.64 -1.83 -6.24
N CYS A 130 8.65 -2.58 -5.80
CA CYS A 130 8.57 -4.02 -5.94
C CYS A 130 8.07 -4.43 -7.34
N GLU A 131 8.92 -5.08 -8.12
CA GLU A 131 8.57 -5.61 -9.45
C GLU A 131 7.49 -6.69 -9.36
N ALA A 132 7.60 -7.62 -8.40
CA ALA A 132 6.64 -8.70 -8.22
C ALA A 132 5.23 -8.17 -7.89
N LEU A 133 5.15 -7.11 -7.08
CA LEU A 133 3.90 -6.43 -6.77
C LEU A 133 3.34 -5.72 -8.02
N ARG A 134 4.18 -5.07 -8.84
CA ARG A 134 3.74 -4.46 -10.11
C ARG A 134 3.04 -5.51 -11.00
N ARG A 135 3.63 -6.71 -11.11
CA ARG A 135 3.04 -7.81 -11.89
C ARG A 135 1.71 -8.29 -11.32
N ALA A 136 1.62 -8.39 -9.99
CA ALA A 136 0.37 -8.75 -9.32
C ALA A 136 -0.71 -7.69 -9.54
N LEU A 137 -0.38 -6.40 -9.49
CA LEU A 137 -1.34 -5.32 -9.78
C LEU A 137 -1.75 -5.29 -11.25
N TRP A 138 -0.85 -5.59 -12.19
CA TRP A 138 -1.22 -5.76 -13.60
C TRP A 138 -2.22 -6.91 -13.82
N ARG A 139 -2.07 -8.01 -13.04
CA ARG A 139 -2.97 -9.18 -13.09
C ARG A 139 -4.32 -8.90 -12.43
N VAL A 140 -4.31 -8.32 -11.23
CA VAL A 140 -5.50 -8.13 -10.38
C VAL A 140 -6.28 -6.88 -10.76
N ARG A 141 -5.56 -5.81 -11.15
CA ARG A 141 -6.10 -4.49 -11.52
C ARG A 141 -7.10 -3.95 -10.48
N PRO A 142 -6.71 -3.85 -9.19
CA PRO A 142 -7.60 -3.31 -8.17
C PRO A 142 -7.95 -1.85 -8.50
N ARG A 143 -9.09 -1.36 -8.01
CA ARG A 143 -9.49 0.04 -8.17
C ARG A 143 -8.51 0.98 -7.45
N LEU A 144 -8.02 0.54 -6.29
CA LEU A 144 -7.10 1.30 -5.45
C LEU A 144 -5.95 0.41 -4.97
N ALA A 145 -4.71 0.89 -5.14
CA ALA A 145 -3.52 0.31 -4.54
C ALA A 145 -2.89 1.36 -3.62
N VAL A 146 -2.94 1.13 -2.30
CA VAL A 146 -2.38 2.04 -1.30
C VAL A 146 -1.04 1.50 -0.83
N CYS A 147 -0.02 2.33 -0.85
CA CYS A 147 1.31 1.98 -0.39
C CYS A 147 1.96 3.05 0.48
N GLY A 148 3.17 2.77 0.97
CA GLY A 148 3.98 3.71 1.74
C GLY A 148 5.47 3.52 1.47
N HIS A 149 6.24 3.42 2.55
CA HIS A 149 7.69 3.14 2.58
C HIS A 149 8.62 4.21 1.96
N ILE A 150 8.29 4.76 0.79
CA ILE A 150 9.12 5.73 0.08
C ILE A 150 8.59 7.14 0.33
N HIS A 151 9.18 7.85 1.29
CA HIS A 151 8.73 9.17 1.78
C HIS A 151 8.66 10.25 0.69
N SER A 152 9.65 10.26 -0.22
CA SER A 152 9.68 11.16 -1.40
C SER A 152 8.60 10.82 -2.41
N GLY A 153 8.13 9.57 -2.41
CA GLY A 153 7.10 9.06 -3.31
C GLY A 153 5.69 9.50 -2.93
N ARG A 154 5.45 10.13 -1.77
CA ARG A 154 4.10 10.54 -1.34
C ARG A 154 3.35 11.22 -2.47
N GLY A 155 2.17 10.70 -2.81
CA GLY A 155 1.38 11.19 -3.94
C GLY A 155 0.47 10.12 -4.51
N ALA A 156 -0.09 10.40 -5.68
CA ALA A 156 -0.97 9.48 -6.38
C ALA A 156 -0.72 9.52 -7.89
N GLU A 157 -1.10 8.45 -8.55
CA GLU A 157 -1.15 8.33 -10.00
C GLU A 157 -2.23 7.33 -10.39
N ARG A 158 -2.71 7.41 -11.62
CA ARG A 158 -3.62 6.43 -12.20
C ARG A 158 -2.90 5.67 -13.31
N VAL A 159 -2.94 4.36 -13.24
CA VAL A 159 -2.23 3.47 -14.15
C VAL A 159 -3.27 2.66 -14.92
N LEU A 160 -3.37 2.90 -16.22
CA LEU A 160 -4.12 2.04 -17.12
C LEU A 160 -3.18 0.92 -17.57
N TRP A 161 -3.49 -0.31 -17.16
CA TRP A 161 -2.65 -1.46 -17.47
C TRP A 161 -2.80 -1.88 -18.93
N ASP A 162 -1.68 -2.20 -19.59
CA ASP A 162 -1.69 -2.71 -20.95
C ASP A 162 -2.25 -4.15 -20.97
N GLN A 163 -3.10 -4.48 -21.95
CA GLN A 163 -3.70 -5.82 -22.03
C GLN A 163 -2.86 -6.80 -22.87
N GLU A 164 -2.02 -6.29 -23.75
CA GLU A 164 -1.21 -7.07 -24.70
C GLU A 164 0.23 -7.18 -24.22
N ASP A 165 0.80 -6.07 -23.74
CA ASP A 165 2.15 -6.02 -23.19
C ASP A 165 2.13 -6.31 -21.67
N ARG A 166 2.74 -7.43 -21.29
CA ARG A 166 2.63 -7.95 -19.93
C ARG A 166 3.36 -7.03 -18.96
N PHE A 167 2.67 -6.68 -17.86
CA PHE A 167 3.20 -5.91 -16.74
C PHE A 167 3.50 -4.43 -17.04
N SER A 168 3.21 -3.97 -18.25
CA SER A 168 3.36 -2.57 -18.64
C SER A 168 2.07 -1.78 -18.44
N ALA A 169 2.21 -0.46 -18.49
CA ALA A 169 1.10 0.47 -18.42
C ALA A 169 0.87 1.06 -19.82
N ALA A 170 -0.36 0.97 -20.32
CA ALA A 170 -0.76 1.64 -21.55
C ALA A 170 -0.75 3.16 -21.37
N SER A 171 -1.10 3.66 -20.18
CA SER A 171 -0.90 5.07 -19.82
C SER A 171 -0.77 5.27 -18.31
N VAL A 172 -0.11 6.35 -17.92
CA VAL A 172 0.01 6.79 -16.51
C VAL A 172 -0.39 8.26 -16.43
N ARG A 173 -1.34 8.58 -15.54
CA ARG A 173 -1.78 9.95 -15.26
C ARG A 173 -1.34 10.33 -13.85
N ALA A 174 -0.36 11.22 -13.75
CA ALA A 174 0.08 11.74 -12.45
C ALA A 174 -1.01 12.62 -11.82
N TRP A 175 -1.17 12.54 -10.50
CA TRP A 175 -2.04 13.44 -9.76
C TRP A 175 -1.26 14.68 -9.30
N GLU A 176 -1.84 15.85 -9.56
CA GLU A 176 -1.39 17.12 -9.00
C GLU A 176 -2.14 17.40 -7.69
N ASP A 177 -1.41 17.59 -6.61
CA ASP A 177 -2.01 17.74 -5.28
C ASP A 177 -2.69 19.12 -5.12
N PRO A 178 -4.04 19.18 -5.06
CA PRO A 178 -4.75 20.46 -4.92
C PRO A 178 -4.51 21.13 -3.56
N GLY A 179 -4.05 20.37 -2.56
CA GLY A 179 -3.72 20.83 -1.21
C GLY A 179 -2.26 21.24 -1.02
N ALA A 180 -1.42 21.10 -2.06
CA ALA A 180 -0.01 21.47 -1.98
C ALA A 180 0.15 22.98 -1.71
N GLY A 181 0.90 23.32 -0.67
CA GLY A 181 1.24 24.71 -0.33
C GLY A 181 0.07 25.59 0.15
N ASN A 182 -1.13 25.03 0.39
CA ASN A 182 -2.32 25.80 0.79
C ASN A 182 -3.14 25.08 1.87
N ASN A 183 -4.37 25.48 2.18
CA ASN A 183 -5.21 24.84 3.23
C ASN A 183 -6.26 23.85 2.70
N LYS A 184 -6.32 23.61 1.38
CA LYS A 184 -7.23 22.64 0.77
C LYS A 184 -6.82 21.21 1.14
N VAL A 185 -7.82 20.33 1.10
CA VAL A 185 -7.62 18.88 1.20
C VAL A 185 -6.84 18.41 -0.02
N SER A 186 -5.87 17.53 0.21
CA SER A 186 -5.18 16.77 -0.82
C SER A 186 -6.12 15.67 -1.35
N LEU A 187 -7.06 16.06 -2.21
CA LEU A 187 -8.12 15.20 -2.73
C LEU A 187 -7.71 14.52 -4.05
N VAL A 188 -7.90 13.21 -4.12
CA VAL A 188 -7.94 12.41 -5.34
C VAL A 188 -9.40 12.04 -5.60
N ASP A 189 -10.04 12.65 -6.59
CA ASP A 189 -11.43 12.34 -6.98
C ASP A 189 -11.43 11.33 -8.13
N LEU A 190 -11.92 10.12 -7.86
CA LEU A 190 -12.06 9.02 -8.82
C LEU A 190 -13.53 8.81 -9.23
N THR A 191 -14.45 9.69 -8.81
CA THR A 191 -15.90 9.51 -8.93
C THR A 191 -16.51 10.14 -10.18
N GLY A 192 -15.74 10.92 -10.95
CA GLY A 192 -16.25 11.64 -12.12
C GLY A 192 -16.87 13.01 -11.79
N ARG A 193 -16.89 13.45 -10.53
CA ARG A 193 -17.56 14.69 -10.11
C ARG A 193 -16.75 15.95 -10.42
N LYS A 194 -15.46 15.96 -10.06
CA LYS A 194 -14.54 17.09 -10.27
C LYS A 194 -13.31 16.72 -11.10
N ALA A 195 -13.07 15.43 -11.29
CA ALA A 195 -11.99 14.88 -12.11
C ALA A 195 -12.53 13.68 -12.91
N PRO A 196 -11.82 13.22 -13.97
CA PRO A 196 -12.28 12.09 -14.77
C PRO A 196 -12.54 10.85 -13.92
N LEU A 197 -13.62 10.13 -14.21
CA LEU A 197 -13.97 8.86 -13.56
C LEU A 197 -12.82 7.84 -13.70
N LEU A 198 -12.60 6.99 -12.69
CA LEU A 198 -11.69 5.85 -12.79
C LEU A 198 -12.19 4.86 -13.86
N GLU A 199 -11.33 4.54 -14.83
CA GLU A 199 -11.67 3.71 -15.98
C GLU A 199 -11.59 2.21 -15.62
N GLU A 200 -12.27 1.36 -16.39
CA GLU A 200 -12.13 -0.10 -16.21
C GLU A 200 -10.71 -0.56 -16.59
N GLY A 201 -10.12 -1.42 -15.77
CA GLY A 201 -8.73 -1.84 -15.95
C GLY A 201 -7.68 -0.81 -15.51
N GLU A 202 -8.12 0.32 -14.96
CA GLU A 202 -7.24 1.33 -14.35
C GLU A 202 -7.14 1.14 -12.84
N THR A 203 -5.93 1.31 -12.30
CA THR A 203 -5.66 1.31 -10.86
C THR A 203 -5.21 2.69 -10.43
N CYS A 204 -5.83 3.27 -9.39
CA CYS A 204 -5.23 4.41 -8.70
C CYS A 204 -4.20 3.92 -7.68
N VAL A 205 -2.93 4.27 -7.88
CA VAL A 205 -1.85 3.98 -6.93
C VAL A 205 -1.65 5.20 -6.05
N VAL A 206 -1.72 5.04 -4.73
CA VAL A 206 -1.54 6.11 -3.74
C VAL A 206 -0.42 5.73 -2.79
N ASN A 207 0.70 6.44 -2.88
CA ASN A 207 1.73 6.38 -1.84
C ASN A 207 1.33 7.37 -0.73
N ALA A 208 0.84 6.80 0.39
CA ALA A 208 0.35 7.49 1.56
C ALA A 208 1.43 7.67 2.64
N ALA A 209 2.72 7.69 2.28
CA ALA A 209 3.80 7.91 3.23
C ALA A 209 3.56 9.20 4.05
N ILE A 210 3.35 9.04 5.35
CA ILE A 210 3.04 10.16 6.26
C ILE A 210 4.29 10.93 6.65
N MET A 211 5.45 10.27 6.72
CA MET A 211 6.70 10.90 7.09
C MET A 211 7.28 11.63 5.87
N LYS A 212 7.61 12.92 6.04
CA LYS A 212 8.21 13.75 5.00
C LYS A 212 9.73 13.86 5.13
N SER A 213 10.25 13.89 6.36
CA SER A 213 11.70 13.92 6.60
C SER A 213 12.26 12.52 6.81
N SER A 214 13.51 12.29 6.41
CA SER A 214 14.21 11.02 6.63
C SER A 214 15.16 11.14 7.83
N TYR A 215 15.46 10.02 8.50
CA TYR A 215 16.47 9.96 9.54
C TYR A 215 17.81 10.55 9.03
N PRO A 216 18.52 11.38 9.83
CA PRO A 216 18.31 11.69 11.25
C PRO A 216 17.30 12.80 11.55
N HIS A 217 16.43 13.16 10.59
CA HIS A 217 15.43 14.22 10.71
C HIS A 217 16.05 15.56 11.09
N VAL A 218 17.07 16.00 10.33
CA VAL A 218 17.68 17.32 10.50
C VAL A 218 16.58 18.38 10.38
N GLY A 219 16.35 19.15 11.46
CA GLY A 219 15.25 20.12 11.54
C GLY A 219 13.92 19.57 12.09
N GLY A 220 13.90 18.33 12.60
CA GLY A 220 12.75 17.69 13.23
C GLY A 220 11.93 16.77 12.31
N LYS A 221 11.01 16.02 12.93
CA LYS A 221 10.05 15.18 12.20
C LYS A 221 9.06 16.08 11.46
N GLN A 222 8.93 15.87 10.17
CA GLN A 222 7.97 16.55 9.32
C GLN A 222 7.02 15.53 8.73
N PHE A 223 5.75 15.91 8.54
CA PHE A 223 4.71 15.02 8.05
C PHE A 223 4.07 15.56 6.79
N HIS A 224 3.75 14.65 5.87
CA HIS A 224 2.90 14.93 4.72
C HIS A 224 1.45 15.06 5.16
N LYS A 225 0.68 15.86 4.42
CA LYS A 225 -0.77 15.91 4.61
C LYS A 225 -1.42 14.59 4.18
N PRO A 226 -2.48 14.14 4.87
CA PRO A 226 -3.28 13.01 4.43
C PRO A 226 -3.80 13.23 3.01
N ILE A 227 -3.83 12.16 2.22
CA ILE A 227 -4.51 12.11 0.93
C ILE A 227 -5.91 11.57 1.19
N VAL A 228 -6.94 12.29 0.71
CA VAL A 228 -8.33 11.82 0.73
C VAL A 228 -8.66 11.31 -0.66
N VAL A 229 -9.24 10.12 -0.74
CA VAL A 229 -9.61 9.48 -2.01
C VAL A 229 -11.12 9.29 -2.04
N ASP A 230 -11.80 9.93 -2.99
CA ASP A 230 -13.20 9.66 -3.28
C ASP A 230 -13.25 8.60 -4.38
N VAL A 231 -13.84 7.43 -4.11
CA VAL A 231 -13.88 6.28 -5.04
C VAL A 231 -15.22 5.56 -4.99
N ASN A 232 -15.70 5.12 -6.16
CA ASN A 232 -16.89 4.28 -6.27
C ASN A 232 -16.51 2.81 -6.07
N LEU A 233 -17.13 2.15 -5.09
CA LEU A 233 -16.93 0.73 -4.75
C LEU A 233 -18.20 -0.08 -5.00
N PRO A 234 -18.10 -1.42 -5.18
CA PRO A 234 -19.25 -2.26 -5.49
C PRO A 234 -20.35 -2.21 -4.42
N LEU A 235 -21.61 -2.24 -4.88
CA LEU A 235 -22.78 -2.40 -4.00
C LEU A 235 -22.96 -3.87 -3.65
N CYS A 236 -23.53 -4.16 -2.47
CA CYS A 236 -23.94 -5.52 -2.14
C CYS A 236 -24.99 -5.96 -3.16
N ALA A 237 -24.83 -7.15 -3.74
CA ALA A 237 -25.91 -7.75 -4.51
C ALA A 237 -27.10 -7.93 -3.56
N GLU A 238 -28.29 -7.48 -3.97
CA GLU A 238 -29.53 -7.82 -3.29
C GLU A 238 -29.63 -9.35 -3.27
N GLU A 239 -29.64 -9.97 -2.08
CA GLU A 239 -29.95 -11.40 -1.97
C GLU A 239 -31.36 -11.59 -2.52
N SER A 240 -31.47 -12.29 -3.64
CA SER A 240 -32.73 -12.58 -4.34
C SER A 240 -33.55 -13.64 -3.61
#